data_AF-A0A2G9SGY1-F1
#
_entry.id   AF-A0A2G9SGY1-F1
#
_cell.length_a   1.000
_cell.length_b   1.000
_cell.length_c   1.000
_cell.angle_alpha   90.00
_cell.angle_beta   90.00
_cell.angle_gamma   90.00
#
_symmetry.space_group_name_H-M   'P 1'
#
loop_
_entity.id
_entity.type
_entity.pdbx_description
1 polymer ?
#
loop_
_entity_poly.entity_id
_entity_poly.type
_entity_poly.pdbx_seq_one_letter_code
_entity_poly.pdbx_strand_id
1 'polypeptide(L)'
;MSQEAGVWKDPVLGNILNSQIQDPLQADGFLCLEGPLLLEMRIKRLLKLGKVAEATSLAKLCSDHPEMSRKGHFKQLYLKCLCAASPNIKLIEEIAKVDCKDALEMICNLESEGDEKTSLILCAAFLSRQLQFGEMYCAW
;
A
#
# COMPACT_ATOMS: atom_id res chain seq x y z
N MET A 1 14.47 -22.77 -17.30
CA MET A 1 15.16 -21.61 -16.67
C MET A 1 14.46 -20.36 -17.19
N SER A 2 13.37 -19.97 -16.54
CA SER A 2 12.28 -19.27 -17.22
C SER A 2 12.30 -17.77 -16.95
N GLN A 3 12.53 -16.96 -18.00
CA GLN A 3 11.95 -15.65 -18.35
C GLN A 3 11.58 -14.56 -17.31
N GLU A 4 11.90 -14.69 -16.03
CA GLU A 4 11.57 -13.66 -15.03
C GLU A 4 12.40 -12.38 -15.19
N ALA A 5 13.54 -12.45 -15.89
CA ALA A 5 14.46 -11.34 -16.04
C ALA A 5 13.92 -10.19 -16.92
N GLY A 6 12.84 -10.37 -17.69
CA GLY A 6 12.29 -9.31 -18.56
C GLY A 6 11.36 -8.33 -17.84
N VAL A 7 10.53 -8.83 -16.92
CA VAL A 7 9.42 -8.09 -16.28
C VAL A 7 9.88 -7.06 -15.24
N TRP A 8 11.16 -7.12 -14.83
CA TRP A 8 11.77 -6.25 -13.80
C TRP A 8 12.87 -5.33 -14.34
N LYS A 9 13.18 -5.38 -15.64
CA LYS A 9 14.25 -4.59 -16.26
C LYS A 9 13.81 -3.23 -16.78
N ASP A 10 12.54 -2.89 -16.62
CA ASP A 10 12.05 -1.58 -17.00
C ASP A 10 12.77 -0.50 -16.15
N PRO A 11 13.43 0.49 -16.78
CA PRO A 11 14.20 1.51 -16.06
C PRO A 11 13.29 2.44 -15.24
N VAL A 12 12.07 2.69 -15.70
CA VAL A 12 11.06 3.50 -14.99
C VAL A 12 10.63 2.75 -13.73
N LEU A 13 10.35 1.46 -13.85
CA LEU A 13 10.06 0.61 -12.69
C LEU A 13 11.23 0.61 -11.71
N GLY A 14 12.47 0.44 -12.19
CA GLY A 14 13.66 0.49 -11.34
C GLY A 14 13.76 1.79 -10.54
N ASN A 15 13.48 2.93 -11.19
CA ASN A 15 13.45 4.24 -10.54
C ASN A 15 12.32 4.33 -9.50
N ILE A 16 11.12 3.84 -9.82
CA ILE A 16 9.98 3.81 -8.88
C ILE A 16 10.32 2.96 -7.64
N LEU A 17 10.84 1.75 -7.83
CA LEU A 17 11.14 0.83 -6.73
C LEU A 17 12.23 1.37 -5.80
N ASN A 18 13.17 2.16 -6.32
CA ASN A 18 14.23 2.82 -5.54
C ASN A 18 13.81 4.18 -4.98
N SER A 19 12.56 4.62 -5.17
CA SER A 19 12.09 5.97 -4.81
C SER A 19 12.92 7.09 -5.47
N GLN A 20 13.42 6.86 -6.68
CA GLN A 20 14.23 7.78 -7.49
C GLN A 20 13.45 8.26 -8.71
N ILE A 21 12.20 8.67 -8.51
CA ILE A 21 11.35 9.17 -9.60
C ILE A 21 11.88 10.52 -10.06
N GLN A 22 12.45 10.57 -11.26
CA GLN A 22 12.97 11.80 -11.88
C GLN A 22 11.90 12.53 -12.70
N ASP A 23 10.97 11.78 -13.31
CA ASP A 23 9.87 12.31 -14.11
C ASP A 23 8.54 11.71 -13.65
N PRO A 24 7.67 12.49 -12.98
CA PRO A 24 6.34 12.05 -12.56
C PRO A 24 5.44 11.61 -13.71
N LEU A 25 5.54 12.25 -14.90
CA LEU A 25 4.70 11.91 -16.05
C LEU A 25 5.06 10.53 -16.61
N GLN A 26 6.35 10.20 -16.59
CA GLN A 26 6.83 8.87 -16.99
C GLN A 26 6.35 7.79 -16.01
N ALA A 27 6.37 8.08 -14.71
CA ALA A 27 5.88 7.17 -13.69
C ALA A 27 4.36 6.95 -13.82
N ASP A 28 3.58 8.01 -14.03
CA ASP A 28 2.13 7.93 -14.27
C ASP A 28 1.81 7.14 -15.54
N GLY A 29 2.56 7.40 -16.63
CA GLY A 29 2.44 6.64 -17.87
C GLY A 29 2.69 5.15 -17.68
N PHE A 30 3.69 4.79 -16.87
CA PHE A 30 3.96 3.40 -16.50
C PHE A 30 2.79 2.77 -15.71
N LEU A 31 2.26 3.47 -14.70
CA LEU A 31 1.13 2.97 -13.90
C LEU A 31 -0.10 2.72 -14.77
N CYS A 32 -0.41 3.65 -15.67
CA CYS A 32 -1.54 3.53 -16.59
C CYS A 32 -1.35 2.39 -17.60
N LEU A 33 -0.12 2.18 -18.09
CA LEU A 33 0.21 1.10 -19.02
C LEU A 33 0.11 -0.28 -18.35
N GLU A 34 0.66 -0.43 -17.15
CA GLU A 34 0.68 -1.71 -16.43
C GLU A 34 -0.71 -2.05 -15.88
N GLY A 35 -1.42 -1.04 -15.37
CA GLY A 35 -2.78 -1.18 -14.88
C GLY A 35 -2.87 -1.83 -13.48
N PRO A 36 -4.05 -1.72 -12.85
CA PRO A 36 -4.20 -1.96 -11.42
C PRO A 36 -3.92 -3.41 -11.00
N LEU A 37 -4.36 -4.40 -11.80
CA LEU A 37 -4.20 -5.82 -11.49
C LEU A 37 -2.73 -6.23 -11.45
N LEU A 38 -1.95 -5.84 -12.47
CA LEU A 38 -0.53 -6.21 -12.55
C LEU A 38 0.29 -5.49 -11.48
N LEU A 39 0.00 -4.21 -11.22
CA LEU A 39 0.62 -3.45 -10.14
C LEU A 39 0.37 -4.09 -8.77
N GLU A 40 -0.86 -4.53 -8.48
CA GLU A 40 -1.18 -5.23 -7.24
C GLU A 40 -0.41 -6.56 -7.12
N MET A 41 -0.37 -7.36 -8.20
CA MET A 41 0.40 -8.60 -8.23
C MET A 41 1.89 -8.34 -7.99
N ARG A 42 2.42 -7.24 -8.52
CA ARG A 42 3.81 -6.83 -8.36
C ARG A 42 4.13 -6.47 -6.91
N ILE A 43 3.29 -5.67 -6.26
CA ILE A 43 3.43 -5.30 -4.84
C ILE A 43 3.37 -6.56 -3.97
N LYS A 44 2.36 -7.42 -4.18
CA LYS A 44 2.21 -8.69 -3.44
C LYS A 44 3.43 -9.60 -3.62
N ARG A 45 4.01 -9.65 -4.83
CA ARG A 45 5.24 -10.40 -5.10
C ARG A 45 6.45 -9.81 -4.40
N LEU A 46 6.63 -8.49 -4.39
CA LEU A 46 7.73 -7.83 -3.68
C LEU A 46 7.69 -8.12 -2.17
N LEU A 47 6.50 -8.08 -1.57
CA LEU A 47 6.31 -8.46 -0.16
C LEU A 47 6.70 -9.91 0.10
N LYS A 48 6.27 -10.85 -0.76
CA LYS A 48 6.64 -12.27 -0.65
C LYS A 48 8.16 -12.50 -0.78
N LEU A 49 8.86 -11.64 -1.52
CA LEU A 49 10.31 -11.68 -1.67
C LEU A 49 11.07 -10.93 -0.56
N GLY A 50 10.37 -10.35 0.42
CA GLY A 50 10.99 -9.58 1.50
C GLY A 50 11.48 -8.18 1.08
N LYS A 51 11.19 -7.75 -0.15
CA LYS A 51 11.56 -6.43 -0.70
C LYS A 51 10.57 -5.35 -0.25
N VAL A 52 10.44 -5.19 1.07
CA VAL A 52 9.39 -4.36 1.67
C VAL A 52 9.52 -2.89 1.27
N ALA A 53 10.74 -2.34 1.19
CA ALA A 53 10.96 -0.95 0.79
C ALA A 53 10.51 -0.68 -0.66
N GLU A 54 10.83 -1.59 -1.59
CA GLU A 54 10.41 -1.51 -3.00
C GLU A 54 8.88 -1.63 -3.10
N ALA A 55 8.27 -2.58 -2.38
CA ALA A 55 6.83 -2.75 -2.32
C ALA A 55 6.12 -1.50 -1.79
N THR A 56 6.66 -0.91 -0.72
CA THR A 56 6.13 0.30 -0.08
C THR A 56 6.18 1.48 -1.04
N SER A 57 7.28 1.62 -1.79
CA SER A 57 7.48 2.73 -2.74
C SER A 57 6.46 2.66 -3.88
N LEU A 58 6.29 1.47 -4.46
CA LEU A 58 5.31 1.25 -5.53
C LEU A 58 3.87 1.41 -5.03
N ALA A 59 3.53 0.82 -3.87
CA ALA A 59 2.18 0.91 -3.31
C ALA A 59 1.79 2.36 -2.98
N LYS A 60 2.74 3.16 -2.46
CA LYS A 60 2.52 4.58 -2.21
C LYS A 60 2.22 5.35 -3.50
N LEU A 61 3.05 5.16 -4.53
CA LEU A 61 2.85 5.82 -5.81
C LEU A 61 1.47 5.48 -6.40
N CYS A 62 1.06 4.21 -6.35
CA CYS A 62 -0.26 3.78 -6.80
C CYS A 62 -1.39 4.36 -5.93
N SER A 63 -1.20 4.50 -4.61
CA SER A 63 -2.22 5.08 -3.73
C SER A 63 -2.40 6.58 -3.94
N ASP A 64 -1.33 7.27 -4.34
CA ASP A 64 -1.35 8.72 -4.61
C ASP A 64 -1.90 9.03 -6.02
N HIS A 65 -1.87 8.05 -6.95
CA HIS A 65 -2.39 8.24 -8.31
C HIS A 65 -3.94 8.19 -8.34
N PRO A 66 -4.64 9.23 -8.85
CA PRO A 66 -6.10 9.35 -8.78
C PRO A 66 -6.89 8.24 -9.47
N GLU A 67 -6.34 7.65 -10.54
CA GLU A 67 -7.00 6.57 -11.29
C GLU A 67 -6.72 5.20 -10.68
N MET A 68 -5.52 5.00 -10.14
CA MET A 68 -5.14 3.70 -9.56
C MET A 68 -5.83 3.51 -8.23
N SER A 69 -5.83 4.55 -7.37
CA SER A 69 -6.54 4.56 -6.09
C SER A 69 -8.04 4.27 -6.19
N ARG A 70 -8.67 4.62 -7.32
CA ARG A 70 -10.09 4.30 -7.59
C ARG A 70 -10.34 2.88 -8.09
N LYS A 71 -9.35 2.27 -8.75
CA LYS A 71 -9.49 0.97 -9.43
C LYS A 71 -8.93 -0.22 -8.64
N GLY A 72 -8.23 0.02 -7.53
CA GLY A 72 -7.65 -1.03 -6.71
C GLY A 72 -7.45 -0.60 -5.26
N HIS A 73 -7.27 -1.58 -4.37
CA HIS A 73 -7.07 -1.37 -2.94
C HIS A 73 -5.63 -0.93 -2.60
N PHE A 74 -5.08 0.02 -3.37
CA PHE A 74 -3.68 0.44 -3.21
C PHE A 74 -3.40 1.12 -1.87
N LYS A 75 -4.40 1.80 -1.29
CA LYS A 75 -4.26 2.35 0.07
C LYS A 75 -4.11 1.23 1.12
N GLN A 76 -4.93 0.18 1.05
CA GLN A 76 -4.81 -1.00 1.92
C GLN A 76 -3.48 -1.73 1.71
N LEU A 77 -3.05 -1.90 0.45
CA LEU A 77 -1.74 -2.47 0.11
C LEU A 77 -0.58 -1.65 0.67
N TYR A 78 -0.67 -0.32 0.58
CA TYR A 78 0.35 0.58 1.13
C TYR A 78 0.43 0.49 2.65
N LEU A 79 -0.72 0.48 3.34
CA LEU A 79 -0.79 0.29 4.79
C LEU A 79 -0.22 -1.08 5.20
N LYS A 80 -0.54 -2.14 4.47
CA LYS A 80 0.06 -3.47 4.65
C LYS A 80 1.58 -3.45 4.49
N CYS A 81 2.10 -2.72 3.50
CA CYS A 81 3.55 -2.53 3.34
C CYS A 81 4.17 -1.81 4.54
N LEU A 82 3.51 -0.77 5.07
CA LEU A 82 3.97 -0.05 6.27
C LEU A 82 3.96 -0.94 7.51
N CYS A 83 2.97 -1.81 7.69
CA CYS A 83 2.97 -2.81 8.76
C CYS A 83 4.15 -3.78 8.65
N ALA A 84 4.48 -4.20 7.42
CA ALA A 84 5.62 -5.08 7.15
C ALA A 84 6.98 -4.38 7.36
N ALA A 85 7.06 -3.06 7.12
CA ALA A 85 8.28 -2.25 7.25
C ALA A 85 8.63 -1.88 8.71
N SER A 86 7.94 -2.49 9.68
CA SER A 86 7.82 -2.10 11.09
C SER A 86 6.79 -0.96 11.31
N PRO A 87 5.76 -1.18 12.14
CA PRO A 87 4.76 -0.17 12.44
C PRO A 87 5.40 0.99 13.21
N ASN A 88 5.55 2.12 12.52
CA ASN A 88 6.15 3.35 13.01
C ASN A 88 5.14 4.51 12.94
N ILE A 89 5.52 5.69 13.42
CA ILE A 89 4.73 6.94 13.38
C ILE A 89 4.06 7.16 12.00
N LYS A 90 4.75 6.83 10.90
CA LYS A 90 4.21 6.91 9.54
C LYS A 90 2.93 6.11 9.33
N LEU A 91 2.78 4.94 9.95
CA LEU A 91 1.55 4.16 9.86
C LEU A 91 0.38 4.88 10.50
N ILE A 92 0.60 5.48 11.68
CA ILE A 92 -0.41 6.26 12.41
C ILE A 92 -0.80 7.51 11.62
N GLU A 93 0.18 8.20 11.03
CA GLU A 93 -0.07 9.36 10.16
C GLU A 93 -0.87 8.99 8.91
N GLU A 94 -0.58 7.84 8.29
CA GLU A 94 -1.27 7.40 7.08
C GLU A 94 -2.67 6.88 7.36
N ILE A 95 -2.89 6.15 8.46
CA ILE A 95 -4.24 5.70 8.86
C ILE A 95 -5.10 6.89 9.32
N ALA A 96 -4.51 7.97 9.84
CA ALA A 96 -5.23 9.20 10.18
C ALA A 96 -5.84 9.91 8.97
N LYS A 97 -5.29 9.68 7.77
CA LYS A 97 -5.81 10.24 6.51
C LYS A 97 -6.94 9.41 5.89
N VAL A 98 -7.24 8.24 6.45
CA VAL A 98 -8.29 7.33 5.94
C VAL A 98 -9.58 7.59 6.71
N ASP A 99 -10.73 7.58 6.03
CA ASP A 99 -12.02 7.67 6.70
C ASP A 99 -12.22 6.48 7.66
N CYS A 100 -12.96 6.68 8.75
CA CYS A 100 -13.16 5.63 9.75
C CYS A 100 -13.84 4.39 9.16
N LYS A 101 -14.83 4.57 8.28
CA LYS A 101 -15.53 3.46 7.63
C LYS A 101 -14.58 2.68 6.73
N ASP A 102 -13.81 3.37 5.91
CA ASP A 102 -12.83 2.75 5.02
C ASP A 102 -11.73 2.02 5.80
N ALA A 103 -11.27 2.59 6.93
CA ALA A 103 -10.29 1.94 7.79
C ALA A 103 -10.82 0.63 8.39
N LEU A 104 -12.07 0.61 8.88
CA LEU A 104 -12.72 -0.60 9.37
C LEU A 104 -12.90 -1.65 8.27
N GLU A 105 -13.35 -1.23 7.08
CA GLU A 105 -13.47 -2.12 5.93
C GLU A 105 -12.12 -2.76 5.56
N MET A 106 -11.04 -1.98 5.53
CA MET A 106 -9.70 -2.49 5.28
C MET A 106 -9.24 -3.51 6.35
N ILE A 107 -9.53 -3.25 7.63
CA ILE A 107 -9.19 -4.17 8.73
C ILE A 107 -9.97 -5.49 8.59
N CYS A 108 -11.29 -5.42 8.34
CA CYS A 108 -12.13 -6.60 8.14
C CYS A 108 -11.71 -7.40 6.89
N ASN A 109 -11.36 -6.71 5.80
CA ASN A 109 -10.86 -7.36 4.59
C ASN A 109 -9.60 -8.17 4.89
N LEU A 110 -8.62 -7.58 5.60
CA LEU A 110 -7.39 -8.28 5.96
C LEU A 110 -7.62 -9.47 6.90
N GLU A 111 -8.55 -9.34 7.85
CA GLU A 111 -8.97 -10.46 8.70
C GLU A 111 -9.58 -11.59 7.86
N SER A 112 -10.48 -11.27 6.93
CA SER A 112 -11.10 -12.25 6.03
C SER A 112 -10.11 -12.94 5.08
N GLU A 113 -9.03 -12.24 4.71
CA GLU A 113 -7.91 -12.79 3.93
C GLU A 113 -6.98 -13.69 4.77
N GLY A 114 -7.18 -13.77 6.09
CA GLY A 114 -6.33 -14.50 7.03
C GLY A 114 -5.02 -13.79 7.38
N ASP A 115 -4.89 -12.49 7.07
CA ASP A 115 -3.74 -11.67 7.44
C ASP A 115 -3.90 -11.06 8.84
N GLU A 116 -4.08 -11.94 9.83
CA GLU A 116 -4.38 -11.60 11.22
C GLU A 116 -3.35 -10.64 11.82
N LYS A 117 -2.06 -10.84 11.50
CA LYS A 117 -0.97 -9.98 12.00
C LYS A 117 -1.12 -8.54 11.50
N THR A 118 -1.38 -8.35 10.21
CA THR A 118 -1.55 -7.00 9.65
C THR A 118 -2.83 -6.36 10.14
N SER A 119 -3.92 -7.13 10.23
CA SER A 119 -5.21 -6.68 10.79
C SER A 119 -5.03 -6.17 12.23
N LEU A 120 -4.36 -6.93 13.10
CA LEU A 120 -4.09 -6.53 14.49
C LEU A 120 -3.28 -5.22 14.57
N ILE A 121 -2.22 -5.10 13.77
CA ILE A 121 -1.36 -3.91 13.76
C ILE A 121 -2.17 -2.68 13.31
N LEU A 122 -3.00 -2.81 12.27
CA LEU A 122 -3.84 -1.71 11.80
C LEU A 122 -4.92 -1.35 12.79
N CYS A 123 -5.55 -2.33 13.44
CA CYS A 123 -6.51 -2.10 14.51
C CYS A 123 -5.87 -1.30 15.66
N ALA A 124 -4.67 -1.68 16.11
CA ALA A 124 -3.94 -0.96 17.15
C ALA A 124 -3.59 0.48 16.73
N ALA A 125 -3.14 0.69 15.48
CA ALA A 125 -2.84 2.02 14.95
C ALA A 125 -4.10 2.88 14.83
N PHE A 126 -5.21 2.31 14.36
CA PHE A 126 -6.50 2.97 14.24
C PHE A 126 -7.06 3.39 15.60
N LEU A 127 -7.07 2.49 16.59
CA LEU A 127 -7.49 2.82 17.96
C LEU A 127 -6.60 3.89 18.60
N SER A 128 -5.29 3.81 18.38
CA SER A 128 -4.35 4.83 18.88
C SER A 128 -4.68 6.22 18.33
N ARG A 129 -5.03 6.31 17.03
CA ARG A 129 -5.51 7.56 16.41
C ARG A 129 -6.81 8.04 17.07
N GLN A 130 -7.83 7.18 17.21
CA GLN A 130 -9.12 7.56 17.81
C GLN A 130 -8.93 8.14 19.23
N LEU A 131 -8.05 7.52 20.02
CA LEU A 131 -7.71 7.99 21.37
C LEU A 131 -6.98 9.35 21.38
N GLN A 132 -6.09 9.59 20.42
CA GLN A 132 -5.31 10.84 20.34
C GLN A 132 -6.14 12.03 19.84
N PHE A 133 -7.02 11.81 18.86
CA PHE A 133 -7.75 12.89 18.20
C PHE A 133 -9.20 13.04 18.69
N GLY A 134 -9.67 12.17 19.59
CA GLY A 134 -11.02 12.25 20.15
C GLY A 134 -12.13 12.01 19.13
N GLU A 135 -11.77 11.58 17.93
CA GLU A 135 -12.70 11.04 16.96
C GLU A 135 -13.19 9.71 17.54
N MET A 136 -14.40 9.69 18.09
CA MET A 136 -15.13 8.44 18.32
C MET A 136 -16.05 8.28 17.12
N TYR A 137 -15.64 7.49 16.13
CA TYR A 137 -16.64 6.92 15.25
C TYR A 137 -17.44 5.92 16.08
N CYS A 138 -18.59 6.36 16.61
CA CYS A 138 -19.57 5.50 17.25
C CYS A 138 -20.15 4.58 16.19
N ALA A 139 -19.50 3.44 15.95
CA ALA A 139 -20.12 2.33 15.25
C ALA A 139 -21.35 1.90 16.06
N TRP A 140 -22.53 2.19 15.52
CA TRP A 140 -23.78 1.47 15.77
C TRP A 140 -24.05 0.60 14.55
#